data_AF-A0A9W6QJB8-F1
#
_entry.id   AF-A0A9W6QJB8-F1
#
_cell.length_a   1.000
_cell.length_b   1.000
_cell.length_c   1.000
_cell.angle_alpha   90.00
_cell.angle_beta   90.00
_cell.angle_gamma   90.00
#
_symmetry.space_group_name_H-M   'P 1'
#
loop_
_entity.id
_entity.type
_entity.pdbx_description
1 polymer ?
#
loop_
_entity_poly.entity_id
_entity_poly.type
_entity_poly.pdbx_seq_one_letter_code
_entity_poly.pdbx_strand_id
1 'polypeptide(L)'
;MANRLLAHVSKVREPLYHWRRYRAPGDEPIFRHEHMSEVDKLVGVPLERDIRDTLLPALRDAAGHKGFTWYGQHDAFWVARLDAHRRVFAPGRADPALDAWTALARSCGWWWPGDDECVIAERPTVFALDNVPDTQRPHRDDGPAVVYPDGWAVHFWHGTAVPAWVLDDPTPARIDAERNIEVRRCALERLGWPDYLARAGTRLVATAPDPGNPGFELRLYDLPAWDAPSQLLLAVNGSVERDGTRRQYGLRVPRWFTDPVDAAAWTYGLAGAQYATLLRRT
;
A
#
# COMPACT_ATOMS: atom_id res chain seq x y z
N MET A 1 -11.34 15.85 -12.29
CA MET A 1 -12.68 15.47 -12.78
C MET A 1 -12.38 14.51 -13.91
N ALA A 2 -12.55 13.20 -13.69
CA ALA A 2 -12.24 12.21 -14.73
C ALA A 2 -12.93 12.63 -16.02
N ASN A 3 -12.17 12.83 -17.09
CA ASN A 3 -12.72 13.13 -18.40
C ASN A 3 -13.72 12.02 -18.73
N ARG A 4 -15.02 12.33 -18.60
CA ARG A 4 -16.10 11.37 -18.79
C ARG A 4 -16.32 11.23 -20.29
N LEU A 5 -15.50 10.40 -20.92
CA LEU A 5 -15.68 10.01 -22.30
C LEU A 5 -16.82 8.98 -22.33
N LEU A 6 -18.05 9.46 -22.53
CA LEU A 6 -19.22 8.61 -22.76
C LEU A 6 -19.08 7.93 -24.13
N ALA A 7 -18.39 6.80 -24.17
CA ALA A 7 -18.41 5.91 -25.32
C ALA A 7 -19.62 4.98 -25.20
N HIS A 8 -20.62 5.13 -26.08
CA HIS A 8 -21.71 4.17 -26.22
C HIS A 8 -21.14 2.85 -26.76
N VAL A 9 -21.07 1.83 -25.91
CA VAL A 9 -20.70 0.48 -26.33
C VAL A 9 -22.00 -0.24 -26.72
N SER A 10 -22.19 -0.52 -28.01
CA SER A 10 -23.32 -1.34 -28.45
C SER A 10 -23.22 -2.75 -27.85
N LYS A 11 -24.35 -3.33 -27.44
CA LYS A 11 -24.52 -4.68 -26.88
C LYS A 11 -23.80 -5.77 -27.69
N VAL A 12 -22.51 -5.92 -27.51
CA VAL A 12 -21.75 -7.10 -27.90
C VAL A 12 -21.31 -7.73 -26.60
N ARG A 13 -22.13 -8.66 -26.12
CA ARG A 13 -21.86 -9.52 -24.97
C ARG A 13 -20.88 -10.63 -25.39
N GLU A 14 -19.76 -10.28 -26.01
CA GLU A 14 -18.62 -11.19 -26.04
C GLU A 14 -17.87 -11.00 -24.73
N PRO A 15 -17.71 -12.03 -23.90
CA PRO A 15 -17.05 -11.87 -22.62
C PRO A 15 -15.58 -11.53 -22.89
N LEU A 16 -15.21 -10.28 -22.64
CA LEU A 16 -13.83 -9.79 -22.52
C LEU A 16 -13.01 -10.55 -21.44
N TYR A 17 -13.60 -11.58 -20.82
CA TYR A 17 -13.06 -12.45 -19.79
C TYR A 17 -12.65 -13.86 -20.26
N HIS A 18 -12.65 -14.15 -21.56
CA HIS A 18 -12.57 -15.53 -22.05
C HIS A 18 -11.39 -15.87 -22.98
N TRP A 19 -10.20 -15.29 -22.80
CA TRP A 19 -8.99 -15.94 -23.34
C TRP A 19 -8.59 -17.21 -22.57
N ARG A 20 -9.06 -17.40 -21.33
CA ARG A 20 -9.00 -18.71 -20.64
C ARG A 20 -10.00 -19.75 -21.17
N ARG A 21 -10.89 -19.38 -22.10
CA ARG A 21 -12.01 -20.22 -22.57
C ARG A 21 -11.96 -20.60 -24.05
N TYR A 22 -10.85 -20.36 -24.75
CA TYR A 22 -10.50 -21.19 -25.92
C TYR A 22 -10.03 -22.59 -25.46
N ARG A 23 -10.86 -23.27 -24.68
CA ARG A 23 -10.80 -24.71 -24.44
C ARG A 23 -12.09 -25.27 -25.02
N ALA A 24 -12.00 -26.12 -26.02
CA ALA A 24 -13.07 -27.10 -26.18
C ALA A 24 -13.06 -28.00 -24.93
N PRO A 25 -14.21 -28.48 -24.44
CA PRO A 25 -14.23 -29.48 -23.39
C PRO A 25 -13.39 -30.70 -23.82
N GLY A 26 -12.23 -30.92 -23.18
CA GLY A 26 -11.29 -32.00 -23.50
C GLY A 26 -9.89 -31.55 -23.95
N ASP A 27 -9.67 -30.26 -24.24
CA ASP A 27 -8.33 -29.78 -24.62
C ASP A 27 -7.39 -29.70 -23.41
N GLU A 28 -6.18 -30.28 -23.54
CA GLU A 28 -5.10 -30.02 -22.59
C GLU A 28 -4.75 -28.51 -22.56
N PRO A 29 -4.34 -27.96 -21.40
CA PRO A 29 -3.85 -26.59 -21.34
C PRO A 29 -2.67 -26.39 -22.30
N ILE A 30 -2.88 -25.58 -23.35
CA ILE A 30 -1.82 -25.12 -24.26
C ILE A 30 -0.70 -24.40 -23.47
N PHE A 31 -1.06 -23.72 -22.37
CA PHE A 31 -0.13 -23.05 -21.46
C PHE A 31 -0.20 -23.64 -20.05
N ARG A 32 0.85 -24.36 -19.65
CA ARG A 32 1.09 -24.78 -18.26
C ARG A 32 1.99 -23.74 -17.57
N HIS A 33 1.99 -23.67 -16.24
CA HIS A 33 2.85 -22.74 -15.47
C HIS A 33 4.35 -22.91 -15.82
N GLU A 34 4.74 -24.14 -16.08
CA GLU A 34 6.05 -24.56 -16.60
C GLU A 34 6.38 -24.02 -18.01
N HIS A 35 5.39 -23.59 -18.79
CA HIS A 35 5.54 -22.94 -20.11
C HIS A 35 5.52 -21.40 -20.03
N MET A 36 5.39 -20.81 -18.84
CA MET A 36 5.53 -19.36 -18.68
C MET A 36 6.99 -18.96 -18.91
N SER A 37 7.21 -17.88 -19.66
CA SER A 37 8.54 -17.33 -19.81
C SER A 37 9.07 -16.87 -18.44
N GLU A 38 10.39 -16.88 -18.25
CA GLU A 38 10.99 -16.34 -17.00
C GLU A 38 10.59 -14.88 -16.79
N VAL A 39 10.36 -14.12 -17.86
CA VAL A 39 9.82 -12.75 -17.81
C VAL A 39 8.40 -12.73 -17.22
N ASP A 40 7.52 -13.65 -17.61
CA ASP A 40 6.16 -13.73 -17.05
C ASP A 40 6.17 -14.08 -15.56
N LYS A 41 7.11 -14.94 -15.12
CA LYS A 41 7.27 -15.29 -13.71
C LYS A 41 7.83 -14.12 -12.90
N LEU A 42 8.78 -13.39 -13.46
CA LEU A 42 9.43 -12.23 -12.84
C LEU A 42 8.56 -10.97 -12.83
N VAL A 43 7.65 -10.81 -13.79
CA VAL A 43 6.85 -9.58 -13.95
C VAL A 43 5.38 -9.83 -13.70
N GLY A 44 4.79 -10.86 -14.30
CA GLY A 44 3.34 -11.07 -14.29
C GLY A 44 2.79 -11.40 -12.90
N VAL A 45 3.42 -12.35 -12.19
CA VAL A 45 2.96 -12.75 -10.84
C VAL A 45 3.14 -11.62 -9.82
N PRO A 46 4.29 -10.93 -9.74
CA PRO A 46 4.45 -9.78 -8.84
C PRO A 46 3.52 -8.62 -9.18
N LEU A 47 3.36 -8.28 -10.47
CA LEU A 47 2.49 -7.18 -10.91
C LEU A 47 1.02 -7.47 -10.58
N GLU A 48 0.53 -8.68 -10.81
CA GLU A 48 -0.84 -9.08 -10.46
C GLU A 48 -1.07 -8.96 -8.95
N ARG A 49 -0.12 -9.41 -8.14
CA ARG A 49 -0.20 -9.32 -6.68
C ARG A 49 -0.21 -7.85 -6.22
N ASP A 50 0.77 -7.06 -6.63
CA ASP A 50 0.98 -5.70 -6.12
C ASP A 50 -0.21 -4.80 -6.49
N ILE A 51 -0.75 -4.94 -7.70
CA ILE A 51 -1.95 -4.20 -8.10
C ILE A 51 -3.21 -4.70 -7.35
N ARG A 52 -3.36 -6.01 -7.11
CA ARG A 52 -4.61 -6.60 -6.57
C ARG A 52 -4.74 -6.35 -5.09
N ASP A 53 -3.64 -6.53 -4.40
CA ASP A 53 -3.64 -6.58 -2.95
C ASP A 53 -3.35 -5.19 -2.36
N THR A 54 -2.78 -4.26 -3.15
CA THR A 54 -2.42 -2.91 -2.67
C THR A 54 -3.21 -1.80 -3.35
N LEU A 55 -3.09 -1.63 -4.67
CA LEU A 55 -3.64 -0.47 -5.37
C LEU A 55 -5.17 -0.52 -5.49
N LEU A 56 -5.71 -1.69 -5.84
CA LEU A 56 -7.12 -1.85 -6.13
C LEU A 56 -8.04 -1.55 -4.93
N PRO A 57 -7.77 -2.06 -3.71
CA PRO A 57 -8.57 -1.74 -2.54
C PRO A 57 -8.59 -0.25 -2.24
N ALA A 58 -7.43 0.42 -2.35
CA ALA A 58 -7.31 1.86 -2.13
C ALA A 58 -8.10 2.68 -3.17
N LEU A 59 -8.01 2.32 -4.46
CA LEU A 59 -8.78 3.00 -5.51
C LEU A 59 -10.29 2.77 -5.36
N ARG A 60 -10.71 1.58 -4.93
CA ARG A 60 -12.12 1.28 -4.63
C ARG A 60 -12.67 2.12 -3.50
N ASP A 61 -11.90 2.29 -2.44
CA ASP A 61 -12.30 3.13 -1.31
C ASP A 61 -12.45 4.59 -1.74
N ALA A 62 -11.51 5.09 -2.56
CA ALA A 62 -11.55 6.46 -3.08
C ALA A 62 -12.64 6.72 -4.14
N ALA A 63 -12.97 5.72 -4.98
CA ALA A 63 -13.86 5.88 -6.14
C ALA A 63 -15.24 5.20 -6.00
N GLY A 64 -15.49 4.51 -4.87
CA GLY A 64 -16.71 3.74 -4.60
C GLY A 64 -16.71 2.31 -5.19
N HIS A 65 -17.53 1.41 -4.64
CA HIS A 65 -17.62 0.00 -5.05
C HIS A 65 -18.28 -0.18 -6.43
N LYS A 66 -17.56 0.13 -7.51
CA LYS A 66 -17.89 -0.40 -8.85
C LYS A 66 -17.12 -1.69 -9.10
N GLY A 67 -17.68 -2.57 -9.93
CA GLY A 67 -17.03 -3.81 -10.39
C GLY A 67 -15.83 -3.51 -11.27
N PHE A 68 -14.74 -3.01 -10.68
CA PHE A 68 -13.54 -2.67 -11.40
C PHE A 68 -12.83 -3.95 -11.86
N THR A 69 -12.95 -4.22 -13.15
CA THR A 69 -12.15 -5.18 -13.91
C THR A 69 -10.78 -4.60 -14.26
N TRP A 70 -9.83 -5.40 -14.73
CA TRP A 70 -8.45 -4.94 -14.86
C TRP A 70 -8.07 -4.87 -16.32
N TYR A 71 -8.16 -3.69 -16.89
CA TYR A 71 -7.84 -3.56 -18.30
C TYR A 71 -7.07 -2.29 -18.60
N GLY A 72 -6.32 -2.31 -19.71
CA GLY A 72 -5.58 -1.16 -20.24
C GLY A 72 -4.09 -1.44 -20.26
N GLN A 73 -3.26 -0.51 -19.77
CA GLN A 73 -1.80 -0.71 -19.77
C GLN A 73 -1.36 -1.95 -18.98
N HIS A 74 -2.15 -2.37 -17.99
CA HIS A 74 -1.86 -3.53 -17.15
C HIS A 74 -1.93 -4.86 -17.93
N ASP A 75 -2.58 -4.85 -19.10
CA ASP A 75 -2.65 -5.98 -20.03
C ASP A 75 -1.48 -6.04 -21.03
N ALA A 76 -0.59 -5.05 -21.01
CA ALA A 76 0.46 -4.92 -22.03
C ALA A 76 1.33 -6.18 -22.15
N PHE A 77 1.56 -6.92 -21.07
CA PHE A 77 2.41 -8.11 -21.08
C PHE A 77 1.88 -9.22 -22.02
N TRP A 78 0.58 -9.55 -21.96
CA TRP A 78 0.02 -10.61 -22.80
C TRP A 78 -0.30 -10.09 -24.21
N VAL A 79 -0.70 -8.82 -24.34
CA VAL A 79 -0.95 -8.16 -25.63
C VAL A 79 0.35 -8.11 -26.44
N ALA A 80 1.45 -7.69 -25.82
CA ALA A 80 2.77 -7.64 -26.46
C ALA A 80 3.25 -9.01 -26.93
N ARG A 81 3.01 -10.06 -26.13
CA ARG A 81 3.34 -11.44 -26.50
C ARG A 81 2.60 -11.89 -27.76
N LEU A 82 1.29 -11.66 -27.83
CA LEU A 82 0.48 -12.03 -29.00
C LEU A 82 0.86 -11.20 -30.23
N ASP A 83 1.09 -9.89 -30.06
CA ASP A 83 1.54 -9.03 -31.16
C ASP A 83 2.91 -9.46 -31.69
N ALA A 84 3.84 -9.84 -30.80
CA ALA A 84 5.14 -10.40 -31.19
C ALA A 84 4.98 -11.72 -31.97
N HIS A 85 4.14 -12.64 -31.48
CA HIS A 85 3.88 -13.91 -32.17
C HIS A 85 3.27 -13.68 -33.56
N ARG A 86 2.31 -12.75 -33.69
CA ARG A 86 1.72 -12.37 -34.97
C ARG A 86 2.79 -11.84 -35.94
N ARG A 87 3.67 -10.94 -35.49
CA ARG A 87 4.72 -10.36 -36.32
C ARG A 87 5.73 -11.39 -36.83
N VAL A 88 6.04 -12.41 -36.03
CA VAL A 88 7.04 -13.44 -36.38
C VAL A 88 6.45 -14.56 -37.23
N PHE A 89 5.30 -15.11 -36.82
CA PHE A 89 4.78 -16.36 -37.38
C PHE A 89 3.60 -16.16 -38.34
N ALA A 90 2.96 -14.99 -38.33
CA ALA A 90 1.85 -14.67 -39.22
C ALA A 90 1.90 -13.21 -39.71
N PRO A 91 3.04 -12.76 -40.29
CA PRO A 91 3.18 -11.38 -40.73
C PRO A 91 2.09 -11.02 -41.75
N GLY A 92 1.41 -9.89 -41.54
CA GLY A 92 0.34 -9.42 -42.40
C GLY A 92 -1.05 -10.01 -42.13
N ARG A 93 -1.19 -10.98 -41.20
CA ARG A 93 -2.52 -11.46 -40.78
C ARG A 93 -3.25 -10.34 -40.03
N ALA A 94 -4.41 -9.94 -40.57
CA ALA A 94 -5.30 -9.02 -39.87
C ALA A 94 -5.85 -9.67 -38.59
N ASP A 95 -5.81 -8.93 -37.48
CA ASP A 95 -6.43 -9.33 -36.22
C ASP A 95 -6.99 -8.07 -35.53
N PRO A 96 -8.20 -7.63 -35.93
CA PRO A 96 -8.80 -6.41 -35.42
C PRO A 96 -9.01 -6.43 -33.90
N ALA A 97 -9.16 -7.62 -33.30
CA ALA A 97 -9.32 -7.75 -31.87
C ALA A 97 -7.99 -7.47 -31.15
N LEU A 98 -6.90 -8.08 -31.61
CA LEU A 98 -5.56 -7.81 -31.07
C LEU A 98 -5.15 -6.34 -31.30
N ASP A 99 -5.54 -5.74 -32.42
CA ASP A 99 -5.29 -4.32 -32.71
C ASP A 99 -6.04 -3.41 -31.72
N ALA A 100 -7.30 -3.71 -31.40
CA ALA A 100 -8.06 -2.98 -30.39
C ALA A 100 -7.45 -3.08 -28.98
N TRP A 101 -7.02 -4.28 -28.57
CA TRP A 101 -6.31 -4.48 -27.30
C TRP A 101 -4.97 -3.75 -27.25
N THR A 102 -4.24 -3.77 -28.37
CA THR A 102 -2.98 -3.03 -28.50
C THR A 102 -3.21 -1.53 -28.38
N ALA A 103 -4.26 -1.01 -29.03
CA ALA A 103 -4.64 0.40 -28.91
C ALA A 103 -5.01 0.77 -27.47
N LEU A 104 -5.82 -0.05 -26.78
CA LEU A 104 -6.20 0.18 -25.38
C LEU A 104 -5.00 0.18 -24.44
N ALA A 105 -4.15 -0.85 -24.51
CA ALA A 105 -2.95 -0.96 -23.69
C ALA A 105 -1.95 0.20 -23.94
N ARG A 106 -1.95 0.76 -25.16
CA ARG A 106 -1.12 1.90 -25.56
C ARG A 106 -1.75 3.27 -25.29
N SER A 107 -3.04 3.38 -25.02
CA SER A 107 -3.70 4.69 -24.94
C SER A 107 -4.23 5.04 -23.55
N CYS A 108 -4.44 4.07 -22.66
CA CYS A 108 -5.03 4.33 -21.35
C CYS A 108 -4.30 3.63 -20.20
N GLY A 109 -4.52 4.13 -18.99
CA GLY A 109 -4.11 3.47 -17.76
C GLY A 109 -5.10 2.35 -17.43
N TRP A 110 -6.12 2.70 -16.64
CA TRP A 110 -7.19 1.78 -16.26
C TRP A 110 -8.41 1.98 -17.15
N TRP A 111 -9.13 0.91 -17.50
CA TRP A 111 -10.47 1.05 -18.08
C TRP A 111 -11.42 -0.08 -17.69
N TRP A 112 -12.71 0.22 -17.81
CA TRP A 112 -13.82 -0.60 -17.36
C TRP A 112 -15.01 -0.49 -18.31
N PRO A 113 -15.36 -1.56 -19.03
CA PRO A 113 -16.60 -1.61 -19.80
C PRO A 113 -17.77 -1.89 -18.85
N GLY A 114 -18.75 -1.00 -18.81
CA GLY A 114 -20.09 -1.27 -18.30
C GLY A 114 -21.08 -1.54 -19.44
N ASP A 115 -22.31 -1.92 -19.09
CA ASP A 115 -23.36 -2.22 -20.07
C ASP A 115 -23.75 -0.98 -20.91
N ASP A 116 -23.76 0.21 -20.30
CA ASP A 116 -24.15 1.48 -20.93
C ASP A 116 -23.05 2.56 -20.89
N GLU A 117 -22.07 2.44 -19.99
CA GLU A 117 -20.97 3.40 -19.83
C GLU A 117 -19.62 2.69 -19.78
N CYS A 118 -18.62 3.23 -20.47
CA CYS A 118 -17.23 2.83 -20.33
C CYS A 118 -16.48 3.88 -19.51
N VAL A 119 -15.74 3.45 -18.50
CA VAL A 119 -14.86 4.33 -17.73
C VAL A 119 -13.44 4.10 -18.20
N ILE A 120 -12.75 5.18 -18.60
CA ILE A 120 -11.36 5.14 -19.03
C ILE A 120 -10.61 6.18 -18.19
N ALA A 121 -9.45 5.79 -17.67
CA ALA A 121 -8.51 6.65 -16.99
C ALA A 121 -7.26 6.82 -17.86
N GLU A 122 -6.76 8.06 -17.90
CA GLU A 122 -5.43 8.35 -18.41
C GLU A 122 -4.35 7.59 -17.62
N ARG A 123 -3.13 7.55 -18.15
CA ARG A 123 -2.00 7.03 -17.36
C ARG A 123 -1.61 8.02 -16.27
N PRO A 124 -1.24 7.54 -15.07
CA PRO A 124 -0.67 8.42 -14.07
C PRO A 124 0.61 9.07 -14.62
N THR A 125 0.75 10.38 -14.44
CA THR A 125 1.96 11.16 -14.74
C THR A 125 3.02 10.98 -13.66
N VAL A 126 2.59 10.66 -12.44
CA VAL A 126 3.46 10.29 -11.32
C VAL A 126 2.95 8.98 -10.74
N PHE A 127 3.88 8.04 -10.56
CA PHE A 127 3.65 6.82 -9.82
C PHE A 127 4.89 6.50 -9.00
N ALA A 128 4.89 6.93 -7.74
CA ALA A 128 6.01 6.80 -6.82
C ALA A 128 5.87 5.54 -5.96
N LEU A 129 6.99 4.84 -5.82
CA LEU A 129 7.10 3.58 -5.12
C LEU A 129 8.15 3.71 -4.01
N ASP A 130 7.94 2.98 -2.93
CA ASP A 130 8.92 2.79 -1.88
C ASP A 130 10.11 1.95 -2.39
N ASN A 131 11.30 2.21 -1.84
CA ASN A 131 12.53 1.55 -2.23
C ASN A 131 12.89 0.43 -1.24
N VAL A 132 11.97 -0.53 -1.06
CA VAL A 132 12.14 -1.69 -0.18
C VAL A 132 12.44 -2.93 -1.03
N PRO A 133 13.44 -3.76 -0.68
CA PRO A 133 13.66 -5.02 -1.37
C PRO A 133 12.43 -5.92 -1.30
N ASP A 134 12.20 -6.68 -2.38
CA ASP A 134 11.18 -7.74 -2.48
C ASP A 134 9.70 -7.31 -2.50
N THR A 135 9.38 -6.04 -2.21
CA THR A 135 8.01 -5.49 -2.36
C THR A 135 8.01 -4.06 -2.86
N GLN A 136 7.37 -3.80 -4.01
CA GLN A 136 7.10 -2.45 -4.49
C GLN A 136 5.76 -1.96 -3.91
N ARG A 137 5.78 -0.88 -3.14
CA ARG A 137 4.56 -0.31 -2.51
C ARG A 137 4.41 1.14 -2.93
N PRO A 138 3.21 1.62 -3.28
CA PRO A 138 3.00 3.05 -3.53
C PRO A 138 3.40 3.88 -2.31
N HIS A 139 4.25 4.88 -2.50
CA HIS A 139 4.73 5.73 -1.42
C HIS A 139 5.41 6.99 -1.95
N ARG A 140 5.21 8.11 -1.24
CA ARG A 140 5.94 9.35 -1.44
C ARG A 140 5.87 10.23 -0.19
N ASP A 141 7.01 10.74 0.26
CA ASP A 141 7.13 11.55 1.49
C ASP A 141 6.73 13.02 1.31
N ASP A 142 6.86 13.54 0.09
CA ASP A 142 6.76 14.96 -0.24
C ASP A 142 5.56 15.29 -1.13
N GLY A 143 4.58 14.39 -1.24
CA GLY A 143 3.37 14.63 -2.02
C GLY A 143 2.61 13.37 -2.41
N PRO A 144 1.68 13.48 -3.37
CA PRO A 144 0.89 12.34 -3.83
C PRO A 144 1.77 11.31 -4.54
N ALA A 145 1.60 10.04 -4.16
CA ALA A 145 2.31 8.94 -4.78
C ALA A 145 1.73 8.60 -6.16
N VAL A 146 0.45 8.91 -6.40
CA VAL A 146 -0.19 8.73 -7.71
C VAL A 146 -0.82 10.05 -8.15
N VAL A 147 -0.46 10.53 -9.34
CA VAL A 147 -1.02 11.76 -9.93
C VAL A 147 -1.44 11.48 -11.37
N TYR A 148 -2.64 11.93 -11.74
CA TYR A 148 -3.17 11.84 -13.10
C TYR A 148 -3.10 13.19 -13.82
N PRO A 149 -3.12 13.21 -15.17
CA PRO A 149 -3.03 14.45 -15.94
C PRO A 149 -4.15 15.46 -15.65
N ASP A 150 -5.31 15.02 -15.18
CA ASP A 150 -6.44 15.88 -14.83
C ASP A 150 -6.32 16.51 -13.42
N GLY A 151 -5.19 16.30 -12.75
CA GLY A 151 -4.93 16.78 -11.40
C GLY A 151 -5.50 15.89 -10.30
N TRP A 152 -6.19 14.79 -10.62
CA TRP A 152 -6.60 13.84 -9.60
C TRP A 152 -5.37 13.13 -9.00
N ALA A 153 -5.33 13.01 -7.68
CA ALA A 153 -4.17 12.54 -6.97
C ALA A 153 -4.53 11.74 -5.71
N VAL A 154 -3.67 10.78 -5.36
CA VAL A 154 -3.80 9.94 -4.17
C VAL A 154 -2.47 9.88 -3.43
N HIS A 155 -2.54 10.02 -2.11
CA HIS A 155 -1.37 9.96 -1.23
C HIS A 155 -1.24 8.56 -0.64
N PHE A 156 -0.01 8.08 -0.53
CA PHE A 156 0.30 6.79 0.06
C PHE A 156 1.51 6.88 1.00
N TRP A 157 1.40 6.22 2.14
CA TRP A 157 2.47 6.06 3.12
C TRP A 157 2.83 4.58 3.26
N HIS A 158 3.99 4.16 2.75
CA HIS A 158 4.46 2.76 2.74
C HIS A 158 3.41 1.72 2.28
N GLY A 159 2.59 2.07 1.26
CA GLY A 159 1.52 1.24 0.71
C GLY A 159 0.12 1.49 1.30
N THR A 160 0.00 2.24 2.40
CA THR A 160 -1.29 2.63 2.97
C THR A 160 -1.79 3.90 2.31
N ALA A 161 -3.00 3.87 1.74
CA ALA A 161 -3.65 5.08 1.24
C ALA A 161 -4.00 6.01 2.40
N VAL A 162 -3.60 7.28 2.30
CA VAL A 162 -3.79 8.26 3.36
C VAL A 162 -4.39 9.56 2.83
N PRO A 163 -5.12 10.32 3.65
CA PRO A 163 -5.48 11.69 3.33
C PRO A 163 -4.23 12.60 3.23
N ALA A 164 -4.32 13.66 2.43
CA ALA A 164 -3.22 14.61 2.23
C ALA A 164 -2.70 15.22 3.54
N TRP A 165 -3.59 15.45 4.52
CA TRP A 165 -3.21 16.03 5.82
C TRP A 165 -2.15 15.23 6.56
N VAL A 166 -2.05 13.91 6.32
CA VAL A 166 -1.03 13.05 6.93
C VAL A 166 0.37 13.51 6.54
N LEU A 167 0.56 13.93 5.29
CA LEU A 167 1.85 14.37 4.76
C LEU A 167 2.10 15.85 4.98
N ASP A 168 1.07 16.67 4.72
CA ASP A 168 1.19 18.12 4.63
C ASP A 168 1.13 18.80 6.00
N ASP A 169 0.27 18.32 6.90
CA ASP A 169 0.03 18.94 8.22
C ASP A 169 -0.54 17.92 9.23
N PRO A 170 0.29 16.94 9.66
CA PRO A 170 -0.08 16.00 10.71
C PRO A 170 0.01 16.72 12.05
N THR A 171 -1.12 17.18 12.56
CA THR A 171 -1.22 17.79 13.91
C THR A 171 -1.72 16.76 14.93
N PRO A 172 -1.34 16.88 16.21
CA PRO A 172 -1.89 16.00 17.25
C PRO A 172 -3.42 15.97 17.26
N ALA A 173 -4.08 17.13 17.10
CA ALA A 173 -5.54 17.21 17.06
C ALA A 173 -6.15 16.40 15.90
N ARG A 174 -5.53 16.41 14.71
CA ARG A 174 -5.99 15.60 13.58
C ARG A 174 -5.73 14.11 13.79
N ILE A 175 -4.56 13.77 14.32
CA ILE A 175 -4.17 12.39 14.66
C ILE A 175 -5.15 11.80 15.68
N ASP A 176 -5.47 12.54 16.75
CA ASP A 176 -6.39 12.12 17.79
C ASP A 176 -7.82 11.94 17.29
N ALA A 177 -8.25 12.79 16.34
CA ALA A 177 -9.59 12.74 15.76
C ALA A 177 -9.75 11.65 14.67
N GLU A 178 -8.66 11.21 14.04
CA GLU A 178 -8.69 10.20 12.98
C GLU A 178 -9.17 8.86 13.54
N ARG A 179 -10.19 8.25 12.92
CA ARG A 179 -10.80 7.01 13.40
C ARG A 179 -10.13 5.77 12.83
N ASN A 180 -9.58 5.86 11.62
CA ASN A 180 -8.87 4.75 11.01
C ASN A 180 -7.50 4.61 11.67
N ILE A 181 -7.31 3.49 12.38
CA ILE A 181 -6.09 3.21 13.14
C ILE A 181 -4.86 3.18 12.24
N GLU A 182 -4.97 2.69 11.00
CA GLU A 182 -3.85 2.65 10.06
C GLU A 182 -3.47 4.06 9.57
N VAL A 183 -4.45 4.92 9.28
CA VAL A 183 -4.18 6.33 8.91
C VAL A 183 -3.56 7.08 10.08
N ARG A 184 -4.08 6.88 11.30
CA ARG A 184 -3.53 7.46 12.54
C ARG A 184 -2.08 7.02 12.74
N ARG A 185 -1.78 5.73 12.53
CA ARG A 185 -0.43 5.18 12.60
C ARG A 185 0.49 5.85 11.58
N CYS A 186 0.09 5.94 10.32
CA CYS A 186 0.88 6.62 9.28
C CYS A 186 1.18 8.08 9.65
N ALA A 187 0.19 8.80 10.19
CA ALA A 187 0.38 10.18 10.63
C ALA A 187 1.34 10.32 11.82
N LEU A 188 1.31 9.38 12.77
CA LEU A 188 2.28 9.32 13.88
C LEU A 188 3.69 8.96 13.40
N GLU A 189 3.81 8.04 12.44
CA GLU A 189 5.10 7.70 11.83
C GLU A 189 5.69 8.90 11.07
N ARG A 190 4.85 9.63 10.32
CA ARG A 190 5.24 10.84 9.58
C ARG A 190 5.65 11.99 10.49
N LEU A 191 4.87 12.27 11.54
CA LEU A 191 5.17 13.35 12.49
C LEU A 191 6.32 12.97 13.44
N GLY A 192 6.40 11.69 13.82
CA GLY A 192 7.30 11.21 14.85
C GLY A 192 6.76 11.42 16.27
N TRP A 193 7.06 10.46 17.16
CA TRP A 193 6.65 10.52 18.55
C TRP A 193 7.17 11.75 19.32
N PRO A 194 8.43 12.19 19.18
CA PRO A 194 8.92 13.36 19.91
C PRO A 194 8.11 14.63 19.60
N ASP A 195 7.85 14.90 18.33
CA ASP A 195 7.12 16.10 17.90
C ASP A 195 5.64 15.98 18.26
N TYR A 196 5.05 14.79 18.14
CA TYR A 196 3.69 14.54 18.61
C TYR A 196 3.54 14.86 20.10
N LEU A 197 4.39 14.27 20.95
CA LEU A 197 4.29 14.40 22.42
C LEU A 197 4.53 15.84 22.86
N ALA A 198 5.48 16.54 22.24
CA ALA A 198 5.76 17.95 22.52
C ALA A 198 4.57 18.84 22.13
N ARG A 199 4.00 18.65 20.94
CA ARG A 199 2.89 19.47 20.43
C ARG A 199 1.55 19.15 21.10
N ALA A 200 1.33 17.90 21.49
CA ALA A 200 0.14 17.46 22.21
C ALA A 200 0.14 17.90 23.68
N GLY A 201 1.30 18.33 24.22
CA GLY A 201 1.44 18.66 25.64
C GLY A 201 1.24 17.44 26.54
N THR A 202 1.57 16.24 26.07
CA THR A 202 1.39 15.02 26.86
C THR A 202 2.31 15.00 28.07
N ARG A 203 1.77 14.61 29.23
CA ARG A 203 2.53 14.56 30.47
C ARG A 203 3.45 13.34 30.49
N LEU A 204 4.76 13.59 30.65
CA LEU A 204 5.72 12.54 31.01
C LEU A 204 5.42 12.04 32.42
N VAL A 205 5.21 10.74 32.55
CA VAL A 205 4.88 10.06 33.81
C VAL A 205 6.16 9.60 34.51
N ALA A 206 7.03 8.91 33.78
CA ALA A 206 8.27 8.35 34.30
C ALA A 206 9.27 8.04 33.17
N THR A 207 10.55 7.95 33.53
CA THR A 207 11.66 7.55 32.66
C THR A 207 12.51 6.51 33.38
N ALA A 208 13.01 5.52 32.67
CA ALA A 208 13.96 4.53 33.18
C ALA A 208 14.95 4.10 32.08
N PRO A 209 16.17 3.67 32.41
CA PRO A 209 17.06 3.01 31.44
C PRO A 209 16.38 1.76 30.85
N ASP A 210 16.58 1.47 29.56
CA ASP A 210 16.10 0.21 28.95
C ASP A 210 17.11 -0.92 29.21
N PRO A 211 16.81 -1.90 30.08
CA PRO A 211 17.71 -3.02 30.34
C PRO A 211 17.98 -3.85 29.07
N GLY A 212 16.99 -3.94 28.18
CA GLY A 212 17.10 -4.66 26.91
C GLY A 212 17.82 -3.88 25.81
N ASN A 213 18.09 -2.59 26.01
CA ASN A 213 18.74 -1.73 25.03
C ASN A 213 19.69 -0.71 25.71
N PRO A 214 20.87 -1.16 26.19
CA PRO A 214 21.79 -0.31 26.93
C PRO A 214 22.16 0.99 26.20
N GLY A 215 22.12 2.11 26.92
CA GLY A 215 22.36 3.45 26.37
C GLY A 215 21.09 4.18 25.91
N PHE A 216 19.93 3.53 25.97
CA PHE A 216 18.63 4.12 25.65
C PHE A 216 17.71 4.10 26.88
N GLU A 217 16.66 4.93 26.81
CA GLU A 217 15.68 5.08 27.87
C GLU A 217 14.29 4.63 27.39
N LEU A 218 13.53 4.09 28.33
CA LEU A 218 12.09 3.92 28.26
C LEU A 218 11.42 5.14 28.87
N ARG A 219 10.40 5.68 28.20
CA ARG A 219 9.63 6.84 28.70
C ARG A 219 8.15 6.54 28.66
N LEU A 220 7.47 6.81 29.76
CA LEU A 220 6.04 6.59 29.91
C LEU A 220 5.31 7.93 29.87
N TYR A 221 4.33 8.09 28.99
CA TYR A 221 3.53 9.30 28.84
C TYR A 221 2.04 9.00 29.06
N ASP A 222 1.30 9.97 29.60
CA ASP A 222 -0.16 9.94 29.53
C ASP A 222 -0.61 10.20 28.08
N LEU A 223 -1.56 9.40 27.59
CA LEU A 223 -2.21 9.64 26.29
C LEU A 223 -3.69 10.02 26.46
N PRO A 224 -4.25 10.77 25.49
CA PRO A 224 -5.69 10.86 25.35
C PRO A 224 -6.29 9.46 25.15
N ALA A 225 -7.47 9.23 25.75
CA ALA A 225 -8.18 7.98 25.60
C ALA A 225 -8.83 7.93 24.21
N TRP A 226 -8.09 7.46 23.20
CA TRP A 226 -8.65 7.26 21.86
C TRP A 226 -9.79 6.23 21.88
N ASP A 227 -9.53 5.08 22.52
CA ASP A 227 -10.47 3.95 22.62
C ASP A 227 -10.66 3.47 24.07
N ALA A 228 -9.60 3.57 24.88
CA ALA A 228 -9.59 3.25 26.30
C ALA A 228 -8.54 4.10 27.03
N PRO A 229 -8.65 4.29 28.36
CA PRO A 229 -7.61 4.97 29.13
C PRO A 229 -6.29 4.20 29.04
N SER A 230 -5.29 4.80 28.39
CA SER A 230 -3.98 4.18 28.19
C SER A 230 -2.85 5.16 28.42
N GLN A 231 -1.65 4.62 28.62
CA GLN A 231 -0.39 5.33 28.56
C GLN A 231 0.38 4.92 27.30
N LEU A 232 1.34 5.75 26.90
CA LEU A 232 2.31 5.43 25.88
C LEU A 232 3.64 5.06 26.53
N LEU A 233 4.13 3.87 26.24
CA LEU A 233 5.53 3.52 26.42
C LEU A 233 6.30 3.85 25.14
N LEU A 234 7.16 4.86 25.19
CA LEU A 234 8.10 5.17 24.11
C LEU A 234 9.40 4.41 24.34
N ALA A 235 9.80 3.61 23.35
CA ALA A 235 11.03 2.81 23.36
C ALA A 235 11.81 2.99 22.05
N VAL A 236 13.13 2.83 22.12
CA VAL A 236 14.00 2.86 20.93
C VAL A 236 14.28 1.42 20.49
N ASN A 237 14.28 1.18 19.18
CA ASN A 237 14.63 -0.13 18.64
C ASN A 237 16.06 -0.55 19.05
N GLY A 238 16.25 -1.85 19.27
CA GLY A 238 17.57 -2.43 19.55
C GLY A 238 18.43 -2.51 18.29
N SER A 239 17.79 -2.88 17.18
CA SER A 239 18.42 -3.01 15.87
C SER A 239 18.56 -1.64 15.19
N VAL A 240 19.63 -1.48 14.43
CA VAL A 240 19.92 -0.27 13.66
C VAL A 240 19.30 -0.43 12.27
N GLU A 241 18.61 0.61 11.80
CA GLU A 241 18.08 0.67 10.44
C GLU A 241 19.21 0.74 9.41
N ARG A 242 18.89 0.50 8.13
CA ARG A 242 19.92 0.50 7.06
C ARG A 242 20.64 1.84 6.90
N ASP A 243 19.98 2.93 7.26
CA ASP A 243 20.52 4.29 7.23
C ASP A 243 21.34 4.65 8.49
N GLY A 244 21.53 3.72 9.42
CA GLY A 244 22.26 3.93 10.66
C GLY A 244 21.42 4.53 11.79
N THR A 245 20.15 4.85 11.55
CA THR A 245 19.25 5.40 12.57
C THR A 245 18.60 4.28 13.40
N ARG A 246 17.93 4.66 14.49
CA ARG A 246 17.10 3.74 15.27
C ARG A 246 15.70 4.30 15.38
N ARG A 247 14.72 3.52 14.96
CA ARG A 247 13.31 3.91 15.06
C ARG A 247 12.85 3.95 16.52
N GLN A 248 11.99 4.90 16.81
CA GLN A 248 11.26 4.96 18.08
C GLN A 248 9.88 4.37 17.89
N TYR A 249 9.48 3.52 18.83
CA TYR A 249 8.17 2.88 18.84
C TYR A 249 7.40 3.33 20.06
N GLY A 250 6.13 3.67 19.82
CA GLY A 250 5.17 3.98 20.85
C GLY A 250 4.22 2.82 21.04
N LEU A 251 4.28 2.19 22.20
CA LEU A 251 3.46 1.04 22.58
C LEU A 251 2.37 1.51 23.54
N ARG A 252 1.11 1.19 23.26
CA ARG A 252 0.04 1.45 24.23
C ARG A 252 0.10 0.44 25.36
N VAL A 253 0.07 0.95 26.59
CA VAL A 253 0.07 0.14 27.82
C VAL A 253 -1.06 0.60 28.76
N PRO A 254 -1.54 -0.27 29.66
CA PRO A 254 -2.49 0.11 30.70
C PRO A 254 -2.02 1.30 31.55
N ARG A 255 -2.97 2.14 31.98
CA ARG A 255 -2.67 3.40 32.70
C ARG A 255 -2.17 3.22 34.15
N TRP A 256 -2.26 2.01 34.71
CA TRP A 256 -1.85 1.77 36.11
C TRP A 256 -0.34 1.60 36.28
N PHE A 257 0.45 1.60 35.20
CA PHE A 257 1.90 1.54 35.30
C PHE A 257 2.48 2.89 35.76
N THR A 258 3.43 2.80 36.69
CA THR A 258 4.22 3.95 37.15
C THR A 258 5.70 3.79 36.82
N ASP A 259 6.14 2.57 36.52
CA ASP A 259 7.51 2.23 36.10
C ASP A 259 7.52 1.87 34.60
N PRO A 260 8.32 2.55 33.76
CA PRO A 260 8.48 2.21 32.35
C PRO A 260 9.03 0.79 32.12
N VAL A 261 9.82 0.23 33.04
CA VAL A 261 10.37 -1.12 32.94
C VAL A 261 9.28 -2.17 33.09
N ASP A 262 8.37 -2.00 34.05
CA ASP A 262 7.19 -2.87 34.22
C ASP A 262 6.24 -2.77 33.02
N ALA A 263 6.03 -1.56 32.51
CA ALA A 263 5.25 -1.34 31.29
C ALA A 263 5.87 -2.07 30.09
N ALA A 264 7.19 -2.00 29.92
CA ALA A 264 7.89 -2.72 28.86
C ALA A 264 7.76 -4.23 29.04
N ALA A 265 8.00 -4.75 30.25
CA ALA A 265 7.87 -6.16 30.57
C ALA A 265 6.48 -6.72 30.22
N TRP A 266 5.43 -5.96 30.53
CA TRP A 266 4.04 -6.32 30.22
C TRP A 266 3.81 -6.52 28.73
N THR A 267 4.44 -5.72 27.85
CA THR A 267 4.32 -5.89 26.38
C THR A 267 4.90 -7.23 25.88
N TYR A 268 5.75 -7.88 26.67
CA TYR A 268 6.32 -9.21 26.41
C TYR A 268 5.66 -10.32 27.24
N GLY A 269 4.65 -10.01 28.06
CA GLY A 269 4.06 -10.98 28.99
C GLY A 269 5.01 -11.39 30.13
N LEU A 270 5.95 -10.52 30.50
CA LEU A 270 6.94 -10.74 31.56
C LEU A 270 6.66 -9.85 32.78
N ALA A 271 7.22 -10.24 33.93
CA ALA A 271 7.37 -9.34 35.08
C ALA A 271 8.58 -8.40 34.91
N GLY A 272 8.55 -7.21 35.50
CA GLY A 272 9.66 -6.24 35.42
C GLY A 272 11.01 -6.80 35.84
N ALA A 273 11.05 -7.59 36.91
CA ALA A 273 12.26 -8.26 37.37
C ALA A 273 12.83 -9.24 36.33
N GLN A 274 11.99 -9.92 35.55
CA GLN A 274 12.44 -10.81 34.48
C GLN A 274 12.97 -9.99 33.30
N TYR A 275 12.23 -8.95 32.91
CA TYR A 275 12.63 -8.07 31.82
C TYR A 275 13.98 -7.37 32.10
N ALA A 276 14.24 -6.98 33.35
CA ALA A 276 15.50 -6.38 33.77
C ALA A 276 16.73 -7.28 33.59
N THR A 277 16.54 -8.60 33.44
CA THR A 277 17.63 -9.56 33.21
C THR A 277 17.94 -9.80 31.72
N LEU A 278 17.17 -9.20 30.80
CA LEU A 278 17.37 -9.41 29.37
C LEU A 278 18.70 -8.81 28.90
N LEU A 279 19.61 -9.68 28.46
CA LEU A 279 20.87 -9.30 27.84
C LEU A 279 20.65 -9.03 26.35
N ARG A 280 20.28 -7.77 26.03
CA ARG A 280 20.25 -7.17 24.68
C ARG A 280 19.20 -7.76 23.71
N ARG A 281 18.33 -6.89 23.20
CA ARG A 281 17.44 -7.18 22.06
C ARG A 281 18.29 -7.40 20.80
N THR A 282 18.12 -8.51 20.10
CA THR A 282 18.59 -8.70 18.71
C THR A 282 17.66 -8.00 17.74
#